data_AF-A0A7X0GFD6-F1
#
_entry.id   AF-A0A7X0GFD6-F1
#
_cell.length_a   1.000
_cell.length_b   1.000
_cell.length_c   1.000
_cell.angle_alpha   90.00
_cell.angle_beta   90.00
_cell.angle_gamma   90.00
#
_symmetry.space_group_name_H-M   'P 1'
#
loop_
_entity.id
_entity.type
_entity.pdbx_description
1 polymer ?
#
loop_
_entity_poly.entity_id
_entity_poly.type
_entity_poly.pdbx_seq_one_letter_code
_entity_poly.pdbx_strand_id
1 'polypeptide(L)'
;MTTTVQPGTTTVESQSGAQAMRLTVPGQRSGTTPAELKGVPDGHFVGEGAPLLTTVLSGATTTTYGTQNGSQTLITVQSDKAPREYRFPLDLAVGSTAKVEADGSVLIRDSAGATASTFPTRPLRSGICLGETAASERRQS
;
A
#
# COMPACT_ATOMS: atom_id res chain seq x y z
N MET A 1 -3.15 -13.67 8.94
CA MET A 1 -2.12 -12.98 8.17
C MET A 1 -1.43 -11.99 9.09
N THR A 2 -0.12 -11.82 8.98
CA THR A 2 0.63 -10.90 9.84
C THR A 2 1.27 -9.82 8.97
N THR A 3 1.11 -8.56 9.37
CA THR A 3 1.69 -7.42 8.65
C THR A 3 2.61 -6.64 9.57
N THR A 4 3.85 -6.43 9.15
CA THR A 4 4.89 -5.74 9.94
C THR A 4 5.67 -4.77 9.06
N VAL A 5 6.46 -3.89 9.68
CA VAL A 5 7.38 -3.00 8.96
C VAL A 5 8.80 -3.52 9.15
N GLN A 6 9.55 -3.64 8.06
CA GLN A 6 10.95 -4.04 8.12
C GLN A 6 11.76 -2.97 8.86
N PRO A 7 12.54 -3.33 9.90
CA PRO A 7 13.28 -2.37 10.71
C PRO A 7 14.19 -1.48 9.88
N GLY A 8 14.17 -0.17 10.15
CA GLY A 8 15.02 0.81 9.47
C GLY A 8 14.64 1.13 8.02
N THR A 9 13.51 0.60 7.52
CA THR A 9 13.06 0.80 6.13
C THR A 9 11.67 1.45 6.06
N THR A 10 11.22 1.71 4.83
CA THR A 10 9.84 2.04 4.47
C THR A 10 9.10 0.84 3.87
N THR A 11 9.59 -0.38 4.12
CA THR A 11 9.04 -1.61 3.55
C THR A 11 8.08 -2.26 4.54
N VAL A 12 6.86 -2.50 4.08
CA VAL A 12 5.83 -3.24 4.80
C VAL A 12 5.82 -4.67 4.29
N GLU A 13 5.97 -5.62 5.20
CA GLU A 13 5.94 -7.05 4.91
C GLU A 13 4.61 -7.64 5.38
N SER A 14 3.96 -8.36 4.47
CA SER A 14 2.71 -9.07 4.68
C SER A 14 2.99 -10.56 4.52
N GLN A 15 2.79 -11.32 5.60
CA GLN A 15 3.12 -12.74 5.67
C GLN A 15 1.87 -13.62 5.90
N SER A 16 1.72 -14.64 5.06
CA SER A 16 0.72 -15.69 5.18
C SER A 16 1.40 -17.06 5.06
N GLY A 17 1.53 -17.79 6.17
CA GLY A 17 2.30 -19.02 6.23
C GLY A 17 3.77 -18.80 5.86
N ALA A 18 4.27 -19.56 4.88
CA ALA A 18 5.63 -19.44 4.36
C ALA A 18 5.80 -18.37 3.26
N GLN A 19 4.71 -17.73 2.82
CA GLN A 19 4.76 -16.71 1.79
C GLN A 19 4.84 -15.32 2.42
N ALA A 20 5.81 -14.53 1.98
CA ALA A 20 6.00 -13.15 2.39
C ALA A 20 5.95 -12.24 1.15
N MET A 21 5.35 -11.08 1.33
CA MET A 21 5.14 -10.08 0.28
C MET A 21 5.59 -8.75 0.82
N ARG A 22 6.29 -7.95 0.00
CA ARG A 22 6.86 -6.69 0.47
C ARG A 22 6.40 -5.54 -0.39
N LEU A 23 5.84 -4.53 0.26
CA LEU A 23 5.47 -3.26 -0.36
C LEU A 23 6.42 -2.18 0.16
N THR A 24 7.17 -1.56 -0.74
CA THR A 24 7.98 -0.39 -0.37
C THR A 24 7.12 0.86 -0.50
N VAL A 25 6.93 1.56 0.61
CA VAL A 25 6.17 2.82 0.64
C VAL A 25 7.10 3.97 0.26
N PRO A 26 6.73 4.80 -0.73
CA PRO A 26 7.56 5.91 -1.18
C PRO A 26 7.65 7.01 -0.12
N GLY A 27 8.75 7.75 -0.14
CA GLY A 27 9.00 8.87 0.78
C GLY A 27 9.96 8.52 1.90
N GLN A 28 10.07 9.44 2.87
CA GLN A 28 10.93 9.28 4.04
C GLN A 28 10.10 8.89 5.24
N ARG A 29 10.58 7.91 6.03
CA ARG A 29 9.90 7.51 7.27
C ARG A 29 9.77 8.71 8.19
N SER A 30 8.59 8.88 8.77
CA SER A 30 8.31 9.97 9.67
C SER A 30 7.66 9.46 10.95
N GLY A 31 8.06 10.06 12.08
CA GLY A 31 7.35 9.91 13.36
C GLY A 31 6.18 10.90 13.51
N THR A 32 5.85 11.64 12.46
CA THR A 32 4.77 12.64 12.46
C THR A 32 3.40 12.00 12.55
N THR A 33 2.40 12.85 12.78
CA THR A 33 0.99 12.49 12.81
C THR A 33 0.60 11.66 11.58
N PRO A 34 -0.14 10.55 11.77
CA PRO A 34 -0.73 9.76 10.70
C PRO A 34 -1.64 10.60 9.78
N ALA A 35 -1.88 10.11 8.57
CA ALA A 35 -2.86 10.66 7.64
C ALA A 35 -4.22 10.82 8.33
N GLU A 36 -4.87 11.98 8.13
CA GLU A 36 -6.23 12.20 8.63
C GLU A 36 -7.22 11.32 7.86
N LEU A 37 -8.06 10.59 8.60
CA LEU A 37 -9.18 9.83 8.03
C LEU A 37 -10.35 10.73 7.61
N LYS A 38 -10.28 12.02 7.94
CA LYS A 38 -11.34 12.98 7.66
C LYS A 38 -11.51 13.12 6.14
N GLY A 39 -12.69 12.75 5.64
CA GLY A 39 -12.99 12.76 4.21
C GLY A 39 -12.79 11.41 3.51
N VAL A 40 -12.38 10.36 4.23
CA VAL A 40 -12.50 8.98 3.75
C VAL A 40 -13.97 8.54 3.93
N PRO A 41 -14.69 8.19 2.85
CA PRO A 41 -16.07 7.72 2.96
C PRO A 41 -16.17 6.42 3.76
N ASP A 42 -17.29 6.24 4.45
CA ASP A 42 -17.55 5.05 5.24
C ASP A 42 -17.44 3.77 4.39
N GLY A 43 -16.81 2.75 4.96
CA GLY A 43 -16.55 1.48 4.28
C GLY A 43 -15.35 1.46 3.32
N HIS A 44 -14.63 2.59 3.13
CA HIS A 44 -13.42 2.63 2.31
C HIS A 44 -12.11 2.48 3.11
N PHE A 45 -12.16 2.69 4.42
CA PHE A 45 -11.07 2.41 5.33
C PHE A 45 -11.32 1.10 6.06
N VAL A 46 -10.39 0.15 5.92
CA VAL A 46 -10.42 -1.16 6.57
C VAL A 46 -9.13 -1.43 7.36
N GLY A 47 -8.35 -0.37 7.59
CA GLY A 47 -7.15 -0.43 8.43
C GLY A 47 -7.51 -0.79 9.87
N GLU A 48 -6.76 -1.70 10.45
CA GLU A 48 -6.94 -2.19 11.82
C GLU A 48 -5.82 -1.66 12.72
N GLY A 49 -6.19 -1.25 13.94
CA GLY A 49 -5.26 -0.84 14.98
C GLY A 49 -4.50 0.45 14.69
N ALA A 50 -3.31 0.57 15.29
CA ALA A 50 -2.44 1.73 15.11
C ALA A 50 -1.75 1.70 13.72
N PRO A 51 -1.41 2.87 13.16
CA PRO A 51 -0.59 2.95 11.95
C PRO A 51 0.71 2.15 12.08
N LEU A 52 1.05 1.40 11.03
CA LEU A 52 2.29 0.64 10.95
C LEU A 52 3.45 1.53 10.51
N LEU A 53 3.22 2.36 9.48
CA LEU A 53 4.24 3.19 8.87
C LEU A 53 3.63 4.50 8.40
N THR A 54 4.30 5.62 8.70
CA THR A 54 4.02 6.92 8.07
C THR A 54 5.24 7.34 7.28
N THR A 55 5.04 7.79 6.04
CA THR A 55 6.09 8.43 5.24
C THR A 55 5.66 9.80 4.76
N VAL A 56 6.63 10.68 4.56
CA VAL A 56 6.43 12.02 3.99
C VAL A 56 7.05 12.11 2.60
N LEU A 57 6.30 12.74 1.71
CA LEU A 57 6.65 13.09 0.35
C LEU A 57 6.47 14.60 0.20
N SER A 58 7.03 15.19 -0.86
CA SER A 58 6.84 16.63 -1.11
C SER A 58 5.35 16.92 -1.26
N GLY A 59 4.75 17.66 -0.33
CA GLY A 59 3.32 18.02 -0.38
C GLY A 59 2.33 16.89 -0.12
N ALA A 60 2.77 15.70 0.31
CA ALA A 60 1.89 14.59 0.65
C ALA A 60 2.42 13.75 1.82
N THR A 61 1.51 13.16 2.58
CA THR A 61 1.84 12.20 3.65
C THR A 61 1.20 10.87 3.32
N THR A 62 1.93 9.77 3.46
CA THR A 62 1.35 8.43 3.35
C THR A 62 1.33 7.75 4.71
N THR A 63 0.30 6.95 4.96
CA THR A 63 0.17 6.17 6.19
C THR A 63 -0.39 4.80 5.88
N THR A 64 0.38 3.79 6.24
CA THR A 64 0.06 2.38 6.05
C THR A 64 -0.46 1.77 7.34
N TYR A 65 -1.57 1.04 7.21
CA TYR A 65 -2.24 0.30 8.26
C TYR A 65 -2.24 -1.19 7.90
N GLY A 66 -2.23 -2.05 8.91
CA GLY A 66 -2.51 -3.48 8.70
C GLY A 66 -3.98 -3.70 8.39
N THR A 67 -4.30 -4.77 7.67
CA THR A 67 -5.67 -5.25 7.45
C THR A 67 -5.70 -6.76 7.61
N GLN A 68 -6.89 -7.37 7.66
CA GLN A 68 -7.03 -8.84 7.68
C GLN A 68 -6.34 -9.54 6.51
N ASN A 69 -6.21 -8.84 5.39
CA ASN A 69 -5.68 -9.36 4.12
C ASN A 69 -4.37 -8.65 3.68
N GLY A 70 -3.67 -7.98 4.60
CA GLY A 70 -2.37 -7.36 4.32
C GLY A 70 -2.24 -5.95 4.85
N SER A 71 -2.20 -4.97 3.94
CA SER A 71 -2.07 -3.56 4.33
C SER A 71 -2.86 -2.61 3.43
N GLN A 72 -3.23 -1.47 4.00
CA GLN A 72 -3.87 -0.36 3.29
C GLN A 72 -3.05 0.92 3.54
N THR A 73 -2.66 1.61 2.46
CA THR A 73 -1.86 2.85 2.56
C THR A 73 -2.67 4.05 2.10
N LEU A 74 -3.06 4.92 3.03
CA LEU A 74 -3.67 6.22 2.76
C LEU A 74 -2.60 7.22 2.32
N ILE A 75 -2.89 8.03 1.30
CA ILE A 75 -2.04 9.14 0.86
C ILE A 75 -2.84 10.42 1.00
N THR A 76 -2.48 11.30 1.92
CA THR A 76 -3.07 12.62 2.05
C THR A 76 -2.27 13.63 1.25
N VAL A 77 -2.90 14.25 0.24
CA VAL A 77 -2.34 15.35 -0.54
C VAL A 77 -2.63 16.68 0.16
N GLN A 78 -1.57 17.38 0.54
CA GLN A 78 -1.63 18.61 1.34
C GLN A 78 -1.28 19.86 0.52
N SER A 79 -0.73 19.69 -0.68
CA SER A 79 -0.35 20.78 -1.57
C SER A 79 -0.54 20.39 -3.03
N ASP A 80 -0.83 21.38 -3.86
CA ASP A 80 -0.79 21.35 -5.33
C ASP A 80 0.57 20.95 -5.92
N LYS A 81 1.65 21.03 -5.13
CA LYS A 81 2.99 20.57 -5.47
C LYS A 81 3.20 19.08 -5.25
N ALA A 82 2.20 18.36 -4.71
CA ALA A 82 2.32 16.94 -4.48
C ALA A 82 2.53 16.17 -5.80
N PRO A 83 3.29 15.05 -5.76
CA PRO A 83 3.37 14.13 -6.88
C PRO A 83 1.97 13.72 -7.35
N ARG A 84 1.80 13.68 -8.67
CA ARG A 84 0.60 13.15 -9.31
C ARG A 84 0.66 11.64 -9.49
N GLU A 85 1.86 11.06 -9.35
CA GLU A 85 2.11 9.64 -9.47
C GLU A 85 2.88 9.18 -8.24
N TYR A 86 2.45 8.07 -7.66
CA TYR A 86 3.09 7.43 -6.51
C TYR A 86 3.41 5.99 -6.91
N ARG A 87 4.68 5.61 -6.82
CA ARG A 87 5.13 4.25 -7.15
C ARG A 87 5.38 3.46 -5.88
N PHE A 88 4.76 2.29 -5.80
CA PHE A 88 4.91 1.35 -4.69
C PHE A 88 5.57 0.07 -5.20
N PRO A 89 6.91 -0.04 -5.14
CA PRO A 89 7.60 -1.27 -5.49
C PRO A 89 7.03 -2.45 -4.69
N LEU A 90 6.69 -3.52 -5.40
CA LEU A 90 6.06 -4.71 -4.85
C LEU A 90 6.92 -5.92 -5.18
N ASP A 91 7.43 -6.58 -4.13
CA ASP A 91 8.11 -7.87 -4.25
C ASP A 91 7.16 -8.98 -3.85
N LEU A 92 6.92 -9.89 -4.80
CA LEU A 92 6.05 -11.04 -4.64
C LEU A 92 6.84 -12.30 -4.30
N ALA A 93 6.20 -13.21 -3.57
CA ALA A 93 6.71 -14.56 -3.43
C ALA A 93 6.74 -15.27 -4.81
N VAL A 94 7.66 -16.22 -4.97
CA VAL A 94 7.79 -17.00 -6.21
C VAL A 94 6.48 -17.72 -6.52
N GLY A 95 6.01 -17.56 -7.76
CA GLY A 95 4.75 -18.15 -8.23
C GLY A 95 3.50 -17.35 -7.89
N SER A 96 3.60 -16.25 -7.14
CA SER A 96 2.48 -15.33 -6.92
C SER A 96 2.28 -14.39 -8.11
N THR A 97 1.03 -13.98 -8.35
CA THR A 97 0.66 -13.05 -9.43
C THR A 97 -0.14 -11.88 -8.88
N ALA A 98 0.22 -10.65 -9.26
CA ALA A 98 -0.54 -9.45 -8.98
C ALA A 98 -1.48 -9.10 -10.15
N LYS A 99 -2.72 -8.72 -9.84
CA LYS A 99 -3.70 -8.22 -10.78
C LYS A 99 -4.26 -6.90 -10.25
N VAL A 100 -4.22 -5.87 -11.09
CA VAL A 100 -4.94 -4.62 -10.83
C VAL A 100 -6.41 -4.85 -11.20
N GLU A 101 -7.30 -4.63 -10.24
CA GLU A 101 -8.74 -4.71 -10.39
C GLU A 101 -9.29 -3.39 -10.95
N ALA A 102 -10.53 -3.44 -11.46
CA ALA A 102 -11.16 -2.29 -12.12
C ALA A 102 -11.39 -1.09 -11.17
N ASP A 103 -11.38 -1.32 -9.86
CA ASP A 103 -11.46 -0.28 -8.84
C ASP A 103 -10.08 0.28 -8.44
N GLY A 104 -9.02 -0.12 -9.15
CA GLY A 104 -7.61 0.20 -8.93
C GLY A 104 -6.93 -0.74 -7.95
N SER A 105 -7.67 -1.48 -7.11
CA SER A 105 -7.04 -2.34 -6.10
C SER A 105 -6.13 -3.39 -6.71
N VAL A 106 -5.00 -3.66 -6.08
CA VAL A 106 -4.10 -4.73 -6.50
C VAL A 106 -4.43 -5.98 -5.71
N LEU A 107 -5.09 -6.93 -6.36
CA LEU A 107 -5.30 -8.27 -5.82
C LEU A 107 -4.08 -9.13 -6.13
N ILE A 108 -3.60 -9.86 -5.13
CA ILE A 108 -2.48 -10.76 -5.33
C ILE A 108 -2.88 -12.16 -4.96
N ARG A 109 -2.58 -13.08 -5.87
CA ARG A 109 -2.82 -14.51 -5.71
C ARG A 109 -1.52 -15.24 -5.51
N ASP A 110 -1.55 -16.27 -4.68
CA ASP A 110 -0.44 -17.21 -4.55
C ASP A 110 -0.35 -18.16 -5.76
N SER A 111 0.65 -19.03 -5.71
CA SER A 111 0.88 -20.06 -6.74
C SER A 111 -0.26 -21.09 -6.86
N ALA A 112 -1.14 -21.19 -5.85
CA ALA A 112 -2.34 -22.03 -5.89
C ALA A 112 -3.57 -21.27 -6.42
N GLY A 113 -3.43 -19.98 -6.72
CA GLY A 113 -4.52 -19.12 -7.19
C GLY A 113 -5.40 -18.55 -6.07
N ALA A 114 -5.09 -18.80 -4.80
CA ALA A 114 -5.80 -18.25 -3.65
C ALA A 114 -5.36 -16.81 -3.38
N THR A 115 -6.25 -15.97 -2.85
CA THR A 115 -5.92 -14.59 -2.48
C THR A 115 -4.90 -14.58 -1.35
N ALA A 116 -3.70 -14.09 -1.64
CA ALA A 116 -2.62 -13.92 -0.69
C ALA A 116 -2.66 -12.54 -0.02
N SER A 117 -3.01 -11.50 -0.78
CA SER A 117 -3.17 -10.14 -0.24
C SER A 117 -3.97 -9.24 -1.19
N THR A 118 -4.50 -8.13 -0.67
CA THR A 118 -5.12 -7.07 -1.47
C THR A 118 -4.58 -5.71 -1.03
N PHE A 119 -4.18 -4.88 -1.99
CA PHE A 119 -3.87 -3.46 -1.80
C PHE A 119 -5.00 -2.62 -2.38
N PRO A 120 -5.93 -2.09 -1.57
CA PRO A 120 -7.01 -1.26 -2.10
C PRO A 120 -6.44 0.05 -2.66
N THR A 121 -6.73 0.37 -3.94
CA THR A 121 -6.32 1.65 -4.56
C THR A 121 -7.52 2.40 -5.15
N ARG A 122 -8.41 2.91 -4.29
CA ARG A 122 -9.55 3.71 -4.76
C ARG A 122 -9.25 5.21 -4.71
N PRO A 123 -9.39 5.97 -5.81
CA PRO A 123 -9.26 7.42 -5.76
C PRO A 123 -10.43 8.01 -4.96
N LEU A 124 -10.13 8.65 -3.83
CA LEU A 124 -11.13 9.38 -3.07
C LEU A 124 -11.21 10.80 -3.63
N ARG A 125 -12.43 11.30 -3.89
CA ARG A 125 -12.67 12.64 -4.46
C ARG A 125 -12.22 13.81 -3.57
N SER A 126 -11.58 13.54 -2.43
CA SER A 126 -11.19 14.54 -1.44
C SER A 126 -9.72 14.40 -1.07
N GLY A 127 -8.80 14.66 -2.02
CA GLY A 127 -7.37 14.81 -1.74
C GLY A 127 -6.66 13.60 -1.11
N ILE A 128 -7.29 12.42 -1.12
CA ILE A 128 -6.71 11.19 -0.60
C ILE A 128 -6.57 10.18 -1.76
N CYS A 129 -5.32 9.85 -2.09
CA CYS A 129 -5.01 8.80 -3.04
C CYS A 129 -4.68 7.51 -2.28
N LEU A 130 -4.92 6.37 -2.89
CA LEU A 130 -4.38 5.09 -2.46
C LEU A 130 -3.44 4.66 -3.61
N GLY A 131 -2.22 4.25 -3.29
CA GLY A 131 -1.12 4.15 -4.25
C GLY A 131 -1.24 3.09 -5.35
N GLU A 132 -0.99 3.47 -6.61
CA GLU A 132 -0.89 2.55 -7.75
C GLU A 132 0.48 1.82 -7.78
N THR A 133 0.46 0.48 -7.87
CA THR A 133 1.65 -0.30 -8.24
C THR A 133 1.60 -0.59 -9.73
N ALA A 134 2.42 0.12 -10.51
CA ALA A 134 2.77 -0.32 -11.86
C ALA A 134 3.74 -1.50 -11.76
N ALA A 135 3.24 -2.72 -11.95
CA ALA A 135 4.08 -3.90 -12.13
C ALA A 135 4.85 -3.76 -13.45
N SER A 136 6.10 -3.31 -13.39
CA SER A 136 6.99 -3.30 -14.54
C SER A 136 7.54 -4.72 -14.75
N GLU A 137 6.89 -5.48 -15.64
CA GLU A 137 7.50 -6.68 -16.23
C GLU A 137 8.73 -6.24 -17.04
N ARG A 138 9.94 -6.40 -16.48
CA ARG A 138 11.14 -6.49 -17.32
C ARG A 138 11.08 -7.82 -18.05
N ARG A 139 10.58 -7.82 -19.29
CA ARG A 139 10.95 -8.86 -20.26
C ARG A 139 12.45 -8.71 -20.53
N GLN A 140 13.26 -9.58 -19.96
CA GLN A 140 14.62 -9.79 -20.46
C GLN A 140 14.48 -10.46 -21.84
N SER A 141 14.97 -9.77 -22.87
CA SER A 141 15.25 -10.33 -24.19
C SER A 141 16.56 -11.11 -24.15
#